data_AF-A0A950V4E8-F1
#
_entry.id   AF-A0A950V4E8-F1
#
_cell.length_a   1.000
_cell.length_b   1.000
_cell.length_c   1.000
_cell.angle_alpha   90.00
_cell.angle_beta   90.00
_cell.angle_gamma   90.00
#
_symmetry.space_group_name_H-M   'P 1'
#
loop_
_entity.id
_entity.type
_entity.pdbx_description
1 polymer ?
#
loop_
_entity_poly.entity_id
_entity_poly.type
_entity_poly.pdbx_seq_one_letter_code
_entity_poly.pdbx_strand_id
1 'polypeptide(L)'
;MKSGPVAIVIARKDFLKDHSDIVRRFLGAERDELDWMRDHPAEARQVVSETITRLTGRQFETGVIDNAFSRVRFDMEISTAAIVTSGYQCDRLGFLGPADLETKGLIDDAPLRKVLNGHKPEEKK
;
A
#
# COMPACT_ATOMS: atom_id res chain seq x y z
N MET A 1 8.46 17.20 3.93
CA MET A 1 8.01 16.69 2.62
C MET A 1 7.27 15.39 2.88
N LYS A 2 5.99 15.24 2.47
CA LYS A 2 5.29 13.96 2.60
C LYS A 2 5.90 12.99 1.57
N SER A 3 6.25 11.77 1.96
CA SER A 3 6.76 10.75 1.04
C SER A 3 5.66 10.31 0.07
N GLY A 4 6.05 9.91 -1.14
CA GLY A 4 5.13 9.29 -2.10
C GLY A 4 4.82 7.84 -1.70
N PRO A 5 3.66 7.30 -2.10
CA PRO A 5 3.37 5.88 -1.88
C PRO A 5 4.35 5.02 -2.69
N VAL A 6 4.84 3.95 -2.08
CA VAL A 6 5.68 2.94 -2.76
C VAL A 6 4.87 1.73 -3.23
N ALA A 7 3.65 1.55 -2.70
CA ALA A 7 2.70 0.53 -3.10
C ALA A 7 1.30 1.16 -3.20
N ILE A 8 0.51 0.72 -4.18
CA ILE A 8 -0.86 1.19 -4.41
C ILE A 8 -1.75 -0.03 -4.62
N VAL A 9 -2.84 -0.13 -3.87
CA VAL A 9 -3.88 -1.14 -4.07
C VAL A 9 -4.93 -0.58 -5.03
N ILE A 10 -5.22 -1.30 -6.11
CA ILE A 10 -6.19 -0.91 -7.13
C ILE A 10 -7.25 -2.01 -7.25
N ALA A 11 -8.51 -1.61 -7.27
CA ALA A 11 -9.64 -2.50 -7.48
C ALA A 11 -10.57 -1.93 -8.56
N ARG A 12 -11.24 -2.83 -9.29
CA ARG A 12 -12.28 -2.44 -10.24
C ARG A 12 -13.49 -1.85 -9.49
N LYS A 13 -14.14 -0.85 -10.08
CA LYS A 13 -15.36 -0.23 -9.53
C LYS A 13 -16.47 -1.25 -9.26
N ASP A 14 -16.71 -2.18 -10.20
CA ASP A 14 -17.71 -3.24 -10.03
C ASP A 14 -17.38 -4.14 -8.83
N PHE A 15 -16.09 -4.48 -8.65
CA PHE A 15 -15.65 -5.30 -7.52
C PHE A 15 -15.86 -4.58 -6.18
N LEU A 16 -15.56 -3.28 -6.10
CA LEU A 16 -15.80 -2.49 -4.89
C LEU A 16 -17.28 -2.46 -4.52
N LYS A 17 -18.17 -2.41 -5.52
CA LYS A 17 -19.62 -2.39 -5.34
C LYS A 17 -20.16 -3.77 -4.93
N ASP A 18 -19.80 -4.80 -5.67
CA ASP A 18 -20.41 -6.13 -5.58
C ASP A 18 -19.80 -6.98 -4.45
N HIS A 19 -18.57 -6.66 -4.02
CA HIS A 19 -17.82 -7.42 -3.00
C HIS A 19 -17.31 -6.53 -1.85
N SER A 20 -18.14 -5.59 -1.39
CA SER A 20 -17.76 -4.63 -0.34
C SER A 20 -17.38 -5.28 1.01
N ASP A 21 -17.84 -6.51 1.26
CA ASP A 21 -17.45 -7.34 2.40
C ASP A 21 -16.02 -7.84 2.28
N ILE A 22 -15.62 -8.34 1.11
CA ILE A 22 -14.25 -8.81 0.82
C ILE A 22 -13.28 -7.62 0.92
N VAL A 23 -13.64 -6.48 0.33
CA VAL A 23 -12.83 -5.26 0.40
C VAL A 23 -12.59 -4.83 1.86
N ARG A 24 -13.64 -4.86 2.70
CA ARG A 24 -13.52 -4.52 4.12
C ARG A 24 -12.58 -5.47 4.85
N ARG A 25 -12.73 -6.79 4.63
CA ARG A 25 -11.90 -7.81 5.27
C ARG A 25 -10.43 -7.69 4.84
N PHE A 26 -10.18 -7.47 3.54
CA PHE A 26 -8.84 -7.23 3.03
C PHE A 26 -8.20 -6.01 3.68
N LEU A 27 -8.88 -4.86 3.72
CA LEU A 27 -8.35 -3.64 4.34
C LEU A 27 -8.14 -3.78 5.85
N GLY A 28 -8.99 -4.57 6.54
CA GLY A 28 -8.81 -4.89 7.95
C GLY A 28 -7.56 -5.75 8.19
N ALA A 29 -7.38 -6.81 7.40
CA ALA A 29 -6.18 -7.65 7.47
C ALA A 29 -4.91 -6.86 7.12
N GLU A 30 -4.95 -6.00 6.10
CA GLU A 30 -3.83 -5.13 5.75
C GLU A 30 -3.46 -4.19 6.90
N ARG A 31 -4.47 -3.63 7.59
CA ARG A 31 -4.24 -2.80 8.78
C ARG A 31 -3.57 -3.61 9.89
N ASP A 32 -4.10 -4.79 10.21
CA ASP A 32 -3.55 -5.64 11.27
C ASP A 32 -2.10 -6.03 10.98
N GLU A 33 -1.78 -6.33 9.73
CA GLU A 33 -0.42 -6.65 9.31
C GLU A 33 0.52 -5.45 9.41
N LEU A 34 0.11 -4.27 8.91
CA LEU A 34 0.91 -3.05 9.01
C LEU A 34 1.12 -2.62 10.48
N ASP A 35 0.11 -2.82 11.32
CA ASP A 35 0.19 -2.58 12.77
C ASP A 35 1.22 -3.54 13.39
N TRP A 36 1.13 -4.84 13.09
CA TRP A 36 2.11 -5.84 13.55
C TRP A 36 3.54 -5.52 13.08
N MET A 37 3.73 -5.11 11.82
CA MET A 37 5.04 -4.78 11.25
C MET A 37 5.68 -3.57 11.93
N ARG A 38 4.88 -2.57 12.34
CA ARG A 38 5.38 -1.43 13.11
C ARG A 38 5.77 -1.82 14.53
N ASP A 39 5.02 -2.71 15.15
CA ASP A 39 5.28 -3.18 16.51
C ASP A 39 6.44 -4.19 16.57
N HIS A 40 6.70 -4.92 15.47
CA HIS A 40 7.72 -5.97 15.36
C HIS A 40 8.68 -5.75 14.17
N PRO A 41 9.39 -4.62 14.08
CA PRO A 41 10.12 -4.24 12.87
C PRO A 41 11.31 -5.15 12.53
N ALA A 42 11.91 -5.83 13.51
CA ALA A 42 12.97 -6.80 13.28
C ALA A 42 12.44 -8.12 12.71
N GLU A 43 11.34 -8.62 13.27
CA GLU A 43 10.68 -9.84 12.79
C GLU A 43 10.08 -9.62 11.39
N ALA A 44 9.41 -8.50 11.16
CA ALA A 44 8.88 -8.13 9.85
C ALA A 44 9.99 -8.11 8.78
N ARG A 45 11.16 -7.57 9.13
CA ARG A 45 12.33 -7.55 8.24
C ARG A 45 12.82 -8.96 7.91
N GLN A 46 12.90 -9.83 8.91
CA GLN A 46 13.30 -11.22 8.73
C GLN A 46 12.31 -11.95 7.82
N VAL A 47 11.01 -11.86 8.10
CA VAL A 47 9.93 -12.48 7.31
C VAL A 47 9.97 -12.02 5.85
N VAL A 48 10.17 -10.72 5.61
CA VAL A 48 10.29 -10.18 4.24
C VAL A 48 11.54 -10.68 3.55
N SER A 49 12.69 -10.69 4.22
CA SER A 49 13.96 -11.19 3.66
C SER A 49 13.88 -12.67 3.27
N GLU A 50 13.33 -13.49 4.16
CA GLU A 50 13.10 -14.92 3.93
C GLU A 50 12.11 -15.14 2.78
N THR A 51 11.03 -14.35 2.74
CA THR A 51 10.02 -14.43 1.67
C THR A 51 10.60 -14.08 0.31
N ILE A 52 11.41 -13.01 0.21
CA ILE A 52 12.10 -12.66 -1.03
C ILE A 52 13.03 -13.78 -1.45
N THR A 53 13.82 -14.34 -0.52
CA THR A 53 14.74 -15.45 -0.79
C THR A 53 13.98 -16.66 -1.33
N ARG A 54 12.86 -17.00 -0.69
CA ARG A 54 11.99 -18.12 -1.10
C ARG A 54 11.38 -17.91 -2.49
N LEU A 55 10.94 -16.68 -2.82
CA LEU A 55 10.28 -16.38 -4.09
C LEU A 55 11.26 -16.22 -5.26
N THR A 56 12.46 -15.71 -4.99
CA THR A 56 13.44 -15.35 -6.05
C THR A 56 14.64 -16.28 -6.12
N GLY A 57 14.85 -17.13 -5.10
CA GLY A 57 16.03 -17.96 -4.94
C GLY A 57 17.30 -17.18 -4.58
N ARG A 58 17.21 -15.87 -4.30
CA ARG A 58 18.35 -15.00 -4.00
C ARG A 58 18.18 -14.30 -2.68
N GLN A 59 19.12 -14.55 -1.77
CA GLN A 59 19.19 -13.84 -0.51
C GLN A 59 19.90 -12.49 -0.72
N PHE A 60 19.31 -11.42 -0.20
CA PHE A 60 19.97 -10.12 -0.14
C PHE A 60 20.92 -10.06 1.05
N GLU A 61 22.01 -9.30 0.91
CA GLU A 61 22.86 -8.97 2.05
C GLU A 61 22.05 -8.22 3.11
N THR A 62 22.29 -8.56 4.39
CA THR A 62 21.57 -7.97 5.52
C THR A 62 21.61 -6.44 5.49
N GLY A 63 22.76 -5.86 5.15
CA GLY A 63 22.91 -4.41 5.04
C GLY A 63 22.01 -3.75 3.99
N VAL A 64 21.68 -4.45 2.90
CA VAL A 64 20.77 -3.95 1.84
C VAL A 64 19.34 -3.93 2.35
N ILE A 65 18.88 -5.01 2.97
CA ILE A 65 17.53 -5.11 3.54
C ILE A 65 17.35 -4.10 4.67
N ASP A 66 18.31 -4.01 5.60
CA ASP A 66 18.28 -3.07 6.71
C ASP A 66 18.14 -1.61 6.23
N ASN A 67 18.94 -1.27 5.22
CA ASN A 67 18.95 0.05 4.62
C ASN A 67 17.66 0.35 3.85
N ALA A 68 17.05 -0.64 3.19
CA ALA A 68 15.75 -0.49 2.55
C ALA A 68 14.64 -0.23 3.60
N PHE A 69 14.59 -1.04 4.65
CA PHE A 69 13.58 -0.93 5.72
C PHE A 69 13.64 0.40 6.46
N SER A 70 14.82 1.02 6.61
CA SER A 70 14.95 2.31 7.29
C SER A 70 14.33 3.49 6.51
N ARG A 71 14.02 3.31 5.23
CA ARG A 71 13.37 4.32 4.37
C ARG A 71 11.89 4.11 4.15
N VAL A 72 11.35 2.97 4.56
CA VAL A 72 9.94 2.62 4.34
C VAL A 72 9.15 2.93 5.60
N ARG A 73 7.97 3.51 5.41
CA ARG A 73 6.98 3.74 6.46
C ARG A 73 5.77 2.85 6.16
N PHE A 74 5.38 2.03 7.13
CA PHE A 74 4.25 1.11 7.02
C PHE A 74 2.99 1.75 7.57
N ASP A 75 2.17 2.33 6.68
CA ASP A 75 0.92 2.99 7.04
C ASP A 75 -0.11 2.86 5.91
N MET A 76 -1.36 3.27 6.20
CA MET A 76 -2.45 3.34 5.22
C MET A 76 -2.83 4.79 4.89
N GLU A 77 -1.90 5.76 5.02
CA GLU A 77 -2.20 7.15 4.68
C GLU A 77 -2.30 7.35 3.16
N ILE A 78 -3.47 7.77 2.67
CA ILE A 78 -3.63 8.12 1.26
C ILE A 78 -3.12 9.54 1.02
N SER A 79 -2.03 9.66 0.25
CA SER A 79 -1.54 10.96 -0.23
C SER A 79 -2.10 11.27 -1.63
N THR A 80 -3.35 11.74 -1.68
CA THR A 80 -4.01 12.15 -2.94
C THR A 80 -3.17 13.14 -3.73
N ALA A 81 -2.56 14.12 -3.05
CA ALA A 81 -1.70 15.10 -3.69
C ALA A 81 -0.48 14.47 -4.35
N ALA A 82 0.15 13.46 -3.73
CA ALA A 82 1.30 12.76 -4.33
C ALA A 82 0.87 11.98 -5.58
N ILE A 83 -0.24 11.23 -5.52
CA ILE A 83 -0.75 10.45 -6.66
C ILE A 83 -1.10 11.37 -7.83
N VAL A 84 -1.84 12.44 -7.58
CA VAL A 84 -2.23 13.43 -8.60
C VAL A 84 -1.01 14.14 -9.18
N THR A 85 -0.05 14.54 -8.34
CA THR A 85 1.21 15.16 -8.80
C THR A 85 2.01 14.21 -9.68
N SER A 86 2.10 12.92 -9.31
CA SER A 86 2.75 11.90 -10.14
C SER A 86 2.06 11.76 -11.50
N GLY A 87 0.72 11.76 -11.53
CA GLY A 87 -0.05 11.77 -12.78
C GLY A 87 0.31 12.94 -13.68
N TYR A 88 0.29 14.17 -13.16
CA TYR A 88 0.66 15.37 -13.93
C TYR A 88 2.11 15.37 -14.39
N GLN A 89 3.03 14.81 -13.58
CA GLN A 89 4.42 14.64 -13.98
C GLN A 89 4.56 13.65 -15.14
N CYS A 90 3.83 12.53 -15.10
CA CYS A 90 3.79 11.57 -16.19
C CYS A 90 3.23 12.17 -17.48
N ASP A 91 2.17 12.95 -17.38
CA ASP A 91 1.56 13.69 -18.50
C ASP A 91 2.57 14.65 -19.14
N ARG A 92 3.17 15.53 -18.33
CA ARG A 92 4.16 16.52 -18.77
C ARG A 92 5.38 15.89 -19.44
N LEU A 93 5.77 14.69 -19.02
CA LEU A 93 6.90 13.95 -19.59
C LEU A 93 6.50 13.11 -20.82
N GLY A 94 5.23 13.11 -21.22
CA GLY A 94 4.72 12.39 -22.39
C GLY A 94 4.48 10.90 -22.16
N PHE A 95 4.43 10.43 -20.91
CA PHE A 95 4.21 9.02 -20.58
C PHE A 95 2.76 8.56 -20.70
N LEU A 96 1.79 9.48 -20.73
CA LEU A 96 0.35 9.15 -20.78
C LEU A 96 -0.23 9.12 -22.21
N GLY A 97 0.57 9.47 -23.23
CA GLY A 97 0.09 9.55 -24.60
C GLY A 97 -0.90 10.72 -24.82
N PRO A 98 -1.78 10.66 -25.84
CA PRO A 98 -2.64 11.78 -26.22
C PRO A 98 -3.92 11.92 -25.36
N ALA A 99 -4.06 11.14 -24.28
CA ALA A 99 -5.24 11.15 -23.45
C ALA A 99 -5.16 12.27 -22.41
N ASP A 100 -6.25 13.02 -22.24
CA ASP A 100 -6.36 13.99 -21.15
C ASP A 100 -6.35 13.26 -19.80
N LEU A 101 -5.44 13.66 -18.91
CA LEU A 101 -5.41 13.14 -17.55
C LEU A 101 -6.62 13.65 -16.75
N GLU A 102 -7.59 12.77 -16.52
CA GLU A 102 -8.68 12.98 -15.55
C GLU A 102 -8.32 12.34 -14.21
N THR A 103 -8.37 13.13 -13.14
CA THR A 103 -8.03 12.69 -11.78
C THR A 103 -9.24 12.62 -10.85
N LYS A 104 -10.39 13.17 -11.27
CA LYS A 104 -11.63 13.13 -10.53
C LYS A 104 -12.14 11.69 -10.40
N GLY A 105 -12.31 11.25 -9.15
CA GLY A 105 -12.77 9.89 -8.85
C GLY A 105 -11.73 8.80 -9.09
N LEU A 106 -10.44 9.17 -9.25
CA LEU A 106 -9.33 8.22 -9.32
C LEU A 106 -9.09 7.52 -7.98
N ILE A 107 -9.41 8.19 -6.87
CA ILE A 107 -9.23 7.69 -5.51
C ILE A 107 -10.60 7.64 -4.83
N ASP A 108 -10.95 6.47 -4.31
CA ASP A 108 -12.07 6.26 -3.41
C ASP A 108 -11.53 5.86 -2.03
N ASP A 109 -11.58 6.78 -1.07
CA ASP A 109 -11.09 6.59 0.31
C ASP A 109 -12.19 6.10 1.26
N ALA A 110 -13.45 6.03 0.81
CA ALA A 110 -14.58 5.71 1.67
C ALA A 110 -14.50 4.30 2.28
N PRO A 111 -14.08 3.24 1.56
CA PRO A 111 -13.90 1.91 2.15
C PRO A 111 -12.84 1.92 3.26
N LEU A 112 -11.71 2.59 3.03
CA LEU A 112 -10.62 2.66 3.99
C LEU A 112 -11.02 3.42 5.26
N ARG A 113 -11.68 4.58 5.12
CA ARG A 113 -12.13 5.37 6.28
C ARG A 113 -13.10 4.60 7.18
N LYS A 114 -13.97 3.77 6.59
CA LYS A 114 -14.87 2.90 7.36
C LYS A 114 -14.10 1.90 8.22
N VAL A 115 -13.01 1.33 7.69
CA VAL A 115 -12.13 0.44 8.46
C VAL A 115 -11.38 1.23 9.52
N LEU A 116 -10.73 2.35 9.17
CA LEU A 116 -9.94 3.13 10.13
C LEU A 116 -10.74 3.60 11.35
N ASN A 117 -12.00 3.98 11.15
CA ASN A 117 -12.89 4.49 12.21
C ASN A 117 -13.59 3.39 13.04
N GLY A 118 -13.58 2.13 12.59
CA GLY A 118 -14.41 1.06 13.18
C GLY A 118 -13.71 -0.29 13.38
N HIS A 119 -12.42 -0.40 13.06
CA HIS A 119 -11.68 -1.65 13.14
C HIS A 119 -11.48 -2.12 14.57
N LYS A 120 -11.73 -3.42 14.80
CA LYS A 120 -11.23 -4.18 15.94
C LYS A 120 -10.30 -5.25 15.36
N PRO A 121 -9.09 -5.46 15.91
CA PRO A 121 -8.16 -6.45 15.37
C PRO A 121 -8.80 -7.84 15.26
N GLU A 122 -8.54 -8.58 14.18
CA GLU A 122 -8.97 -9.98 14.12
C GLU A 122 -8.18 -10.81 15.15
N GLU A 123 -8.90 -11.62 15.96
CA GLU A 123 -8.26 -12.57 16.88
C GLU A 123 -7.53 -13.65 16.07
N LYS A 124 -6.20 -13.71 16.20
CA LYS A 124 -5.37 -14.74 15.57
C LYS A 124 -5.82 -16.12 16.09
N LYS A 125 -6.33 -16.98 15.22
CA LYS A 125 -6.64 -18.39 15.50
C LYS A 125 -5.40 -19.26 15.50
#